data_AF-X1RCT7-F1
#
_entry.id   AF-X1RCT7-F1
#
_cell.length_a   1.000
_cell.length_b   1.000
_cell.length_c   1.000
_cell.angle_alpha   90.00
_cell.angle_beta   90.00
_cell.angle_gamma   90.00
#
_symmetry.space_group_name_H-M   'P 1'
#
loop_
_entity.id
_entity.type
_entity.pdbx_description
1 polymer ?
#
loop_
_entity_poly.entity_id
_entity_poly.type
_entity_poly.pdbx_seq_one_letter_code
_entity_poly.pdbx_strand_id
1 'polypeptide(L)'
;EDKRAAVTGRKGRLIVTGPQGGTFIMRLTPLGIFKEDNDRDIRNEILMSDNTLIAILVWIAKLPKKPGISPRAAYTNGFLKISGESVLYDAEEIFNALEKHAFAKMQPVAREAVAGMKG
;
A
#
# COMPACT_ATOMS: atom_id res chain seq x y z
N GLU A 1 27.60 2.45 6.42
CA GLU A 1 26.49 3.43 6.38
C GLU A 1 25.26 2.69 5.87
N ASP A 2 24.12 2.63 6.58
CA ASP A 2 22.96 3.44 6.17
C ASP A 2 21.82 3.45 7.23
N LYS A 3 22.15 3.70 8.50
CA LYS A 3 21.15 3.74 9.59
C LYS A 3 20.29 5.02 9.63
N ARG A 4 20.60 6.02 8.79
CA ARG A 4 19.89 7.31 8.79
C ARG A 4 18.69 7.36 7.82
N ALA A 5 18.71 6.58 6.74
CA ALA A 5 17.59 6.52 5.78
C ALA A 5 16.33 5.85 6.36
N ALA A 6 16.45 5.07 7.45
CA ALA A 6 15.34 4.38 8.10
C ALA A 6 14.42 5.31 8.94
N VAL A 7 14.86 6.53 9.26
CA VAL A 7 14.15 7.44 10.19
C VAL A 7 13.25 8.46 9.48
N THR A 8 13.38 8.66 8.16
CA THR A 8 12.69 9.72 7.41
C THR A 8 11.50 9.24 6.56
N GLY A 9 10.86 8.14 6.94
CA GLY A 9 9.66 7.65 6.25
C GLY A 9 8.36 8.29 6.73
N ARG A 10 7.40 8.49 5.82
CA ARG A 10 6.06 8.98 6.13
C ARG A 10 5.22 7.89 6.77
N LYS A 11 4.61 8.20 7.91
CA LYS A 11 3.75 7.27 8.62
C LYS A 11 2.28 7.51 8.27
N GLY A 12 1.59 6.44 7.90
CA GLY A 12 0.19 6.48 7.54
C GLY A 12 -0.57 5.27 8.09
N ARG A 13 -1.90 5.40 8.15
CA ARG A 13 -2.81 4.34 8.52
C ARG A 13 -3.46 3.76 7.28
N LEU A 14 -3.29 2.48 7.02
CA LEU A 14 -4.04 1.75 6.00
C LEU A 14 -5.26 1.10 6.67
N ILE A 15 -6.44 1.48 6.22
CA ILE A 15 -7.73 0.96 6.67
C ILE A 15 -8.30 0.13 5.52
N VAL A 16 -8.38 -1.18 5.72
CA VAL A 16 -8.93 -2.13 4.76
C VAL A 16 -10.29 -2.59 5.28
N THR A 17 -11.35 -2.33 4.53
CA THR A 17 -12.71 -2.78 4.88
C THR A 17 -13.06 -4.10 4.21
N GLY A 18 -13.95 -4.88 4.82
CA GLY A 18 -14.39 -6.18 4.29
C GLY A 18 -14.12 -7.35 5.26
N PRO A 19 -14.55 -8.57 4.91
CA PRO A 19 -14.43 -9.74 5.79
C PRO A 19 -12.99 -10.09 6.17
N GLN A 20 -12.02 -9.79 5.30
CA GLN A 20 -10.59 -9.98 5.58
C GLN A 20 -9.85 -8.66 5.81
N GLY A 21 -10.61 -7.60 6.07
CA GLY A 21 -10.09 -6.27 6.34
C GLY A 21 -9.37 -6.14 7.67
N GLY A 22 -8.73 -4.99 7.87
CA GLY A 22 -7.97 -4.66 9.07
C GLY A 22 -7.42 -3.25 9.00
N THR A 23 -6.98 -2.74 10.15
CA THR A 23 -6.27 -1.47 10.24
C THR A 23 -4.79 -1.72 10.52
N PHE A 24 -3.94 -1.15 9.68
CA PHE A 24 -2.49 -1.32 9.74
C PHE A 24 -1.83 0.04 9.79
N ILE A 25 -0.86 0.22 10.67
CA ILE A 25 -0.04 1.43 10.68
C ILE A 25 1.24 1.09 9.93
N MET A 26 1.56 1.91 8.94
CA MET A 26 2.67 1.68 8.02
C MET A 26 3.55 2.89 7.93
N ARG A 27 4.87 2.67 7.83
CA ARG A 27 5.84 3.68 7.44
C ARG A 27 6.31 3.41 6.02
N LEU A 28 6.09 4.39 5.16
CA LEU A 28 6.62 4.43 3.79
C LEU A 28 7.99 5.08 3.83
N THR A 29 9.03 4.35 3.48
CA THR A 29 10.41 4.86 3.38
C THR A 29 10.94 4.67 1.95
N PRO A 30 12.04 5.33 1.56
CA PRO A 30 12.76 5.00 0.32
C PRO A 30 13.30 3.57 0.25
N LEU A 31 13.26 2.80 1.35
CA LEU A 31 13.69 1.40 1.40
C LEU A 31 12.52 0.42 1.31
N GLY A 32 11.28 0.90 1.42
CA GLY A 32 10.07 0.07 1.37
C GLY A 32 9.03 0.45 2.42
N ILE A 33 8.06 -0.44 2.59
CA ILE A 33 6.91 -0.31 3.49
C ILE A 33 7.16 -1.15 4.74
N PHE A 34 7.04 -0.55 5.92
CA PHE A 34 7.28 -1.19 7.21
C PHE A 34 6.04 -1.09 8.08
N LYS A 35 5.65 -2.17 8.75
CA LYS A 35 4.60 -2.12 9.77
C LYS A 35 5.12 -1.41 11.01
N GLU A 36 4.27 -0.60 11.62
CA GLU A 36 4.52 0.11 12.88
C GLU A 36 3.45 -0.29 13.90
N ASP A 37 3.83 -0.34 15.18
CA ASP A 37 2.94 -0.81 16.26
C ASP A 37 2.30 0.33 17.07
N ASN A 38 2.78 1.56 16.90
CA ASN A 38 2.23 2.75 17.58
C ASN A 38 1.54 3.67 16.58
N ASP A 39 0.64 4.54 17.05
CA ASP A 39 -0.19 5.45 16.24
C ASP A 39 0.19 6.93 16.33
N ARG A 40 1.32 7.24 16.96
CA ARG A 40 1.87 8.60 17.01
C ARG A 40 2.28 9.07 15.62
N ASP A 41 2.11 10.37 15.34
CA ASP A 41 2.58 11.02 14.11
C ASP A 41 2.00 10.44 12.80
N ILE A 42 0.80 9.85 12.85
CA ILE A 42 0.05 9.47 11.63
C ILE A 42 -0.39 10.75 10.92
N ARG A 43 0.08 10.95 9.69
CA ARG A 43 -0.25 12.13 8.88
C ARG A 43 -1.37 11.89 7.89
N ASN A 44 -1.48 10.65 7.42
CA ASN A 44 -2.40 10.25 6.37
C ASN A 44 -3.12 8.95 6.71
N GLU A 45 -4.35 8.83 6.25
CA GLU A 45 -5.08 7.57 6.23
C GLU A 45 -5.39 7.19 4.78
N ILE A 46 -5.25 5.91 4.47
CA ILE A 46 -5.57 5.31 3.19
C ILE A 46 -6.70 4.32 3.45
N LEU A 47 -7.86 4.54 2.83
CA LEU A 47 -9.03 3.70 2.97
C LEU A 47 -9.30 2.96 1.65
N MET A 48 -9.48 1.65 1.71
CA MET A 48 -9.88 0.82 0.57
C MET A 48 -10.59 -0.46 1.02
N SER A 49 -11.26 -1.16 0.12
CA SER A 49 -11.78 -2.51 0.40
C SER A 49 -10.69 -3.58 0.27
N ASP A 50 -10.88 -4.73 0.90
CA ASP A 50 -10.03 -5.92 0.74
C ASP A 50 -9.92 -6.35 -0.73
N ASN A 51 -11.02 -6.33 -1.48
CA ASN A 51 -11.04 -6.57 -2.92
C ASN A 51 -10.15 -5.58 -3.69
N THR A 52 -10.20 -4.30 -3.32
CA THR A 52 -9.34 -3.26 -3.93
C THR A 52 -7.87 -3.52 -3.61
N LEU A 53 -7.54 -3.86 -2.37
CA LEU A 53 -6.18 -4.21 -1.97
C LEU A 53 -5.67 -5.43 -2.76
N ILE A 54 -6.48 -6.48 -2.89
CA ILE A 54 -6.15 -7.67 -3.68
C ILE A 54 -5.90 -7.30 -5.15
N ALA A 55 -6.76 -6.49 -5.76
CA ALA A 55 -6.58 -6.06 -7.14
C ALA A 55 -5.28 -5.25 -7.34
N ILE A 56 -4.89 -4.43 -6.36
CA ILE A 56 -3.60 -3.72 -6.34
C ILE A 56 -2.44 -4.71 -6.23
N LEU A 57 -2.52 -5.70 -5.34
CA LEU A 57 -1.49 -6.74 -5.19
C LEU A 57 -1.34 -7.60 -6.45
N VAL A 58 -2.45 -7.92 -7.14
CA VAL A 58 -2.44 -8.63 -8.43
C VAL A 58 -1.70 -7.81 -9.50
N TRP A 59 -1.95 -6.49 -9.55
CA TRP A 59 -1.27 -5.58 -10.47
C TRP A 59 0.23 -5.54 -10.19
N ILE A 60 0.61 -5.38 -8.92
CA ILE A 60 2.01 -5.40 -8.45
C ILE A 60 2.71 -6.71 -8.84
N ALA A 61 2.05 -7.85 -8.63
CA ALA A 61 2.61 -9.17 -8.91
C ALA A 61 2.79 -9.45 -10.42
N LYS A 62 2.21 -8.62 -11.29
CA LYS A 62 2.12 -8.81 -12.75
C LYS A 62 1.59 -10.20 -13.10
N LEU A 63 0.56 -10.66 -12.39
CA LEU A 63 0.04 -12.01 -12.60
C LEU A 63 -0.63 -12.11 -13.97
N PRO A 64 -0.20 -13.03 -14.85
CA PRO A 64 -0.86 -13.24 -16.12
C PRO A 64 -2.30 -13.71 -15.87
N LYS A 65 -3.25 -13.17 -16.65
CA LYS A 65 -4.68 -13.53 -16.66
C LYS A 65 -5.54 -13.03 -15.48
N LYS A 66 -5.03 -12.19 -14.57
CA LYS A 66 -5.88 -11.51 -13.58
C LYS A 66 -5.84 -9.99 -13.80
N PRO A 67 -6.98 -9.30 -13.99
CA PRO A 67 -6.99 -7.86 -14.13
C PRO A 67 -6.70 -7.23 -12.75
N GLY A 68 -5.47 -6.76 -12.58
CA GLY A 68 -5.10 -5.92 -11.45
C GLY A 68 -5.40 -4.45 -11.72
N ILE A 69 -5.45 -3.63 -10.66
CA ILE A 69 -5.61 -2.18 -10.75
C ILE A 69 -4.38 -1.49 -10.15
N SER A 70 -3.84 -0.45 -10.78
CA SER A 70 -2.76 0.33 -10.16
C SER A 70 -3.30 1.15 -8.98
N PRO A 71 -2.47 1.49 -7.97
CA PRO A 71 -2.89 2.39 -6.89
C PRO A 71 -3.48 3.71 -7.41
N ARG A 72 -2.84 4.30 -8.44
CA ARG A 72 -3.32 5.53 -9.10
C ARG A 72 -4.70 5.34 -9.73
N ALA A 73 -4.93 4.22 -10.43
CA ALA A 73 -6.23 3.94 -11.02
C ALA A 73 -7.31 3.65 -9.95
N ALA A 74 -6.97 2.99 -8.85
CA ALA A 74 -7.88 2.78 -7.73
C ALA A 74 -8.30 4.11 -7.08
N TYR A 75 -7.37 5.07 -6.95
CA TYR A 75 -7.67 6.40 -6.45
C TYR A 75 -8.56 7.20 -7.39
N THR A 76 -8.19 7.30 -8.67
CA THR A 76 -8.96 8.06 -9.68
C THR A 76 -10.39 7.54 -9.83
N ASN A 77 -10.61 6.23 -9.68
CA ASN A 77 -11.94 5.61 -9.75
C ASN A 77 -12.70 5.62 -8.40
N GLY A 78 -12.13 6.19 -7.33
CA GLY A 78 -12.78 6.30 -6.02
C GLY A 78 -12.78 5.03 -5.17
N PHE A 79 -12.08 3.97 -5.60
CA PHE A 79 -11.92 2.72 -4.85
C PHE A 79 -10.88 2.81 -3.72
N LEU A 80 -9.98 3.78 -3.82
CA LEU A 80 -8.98 4.13 -2.80
C LEU A 80 -9.21 5.60 -2.43
N LYS A 81 -9.32 5.89 -1.13
CA LYS A 81 -9.43 7.24 -0.60
C LYS A 81 -8.21 7.55 0.26
N ILE A 82 -7.72 8.79 0.18
CA ILE A 82 -6.62 9.28 1.00
C ILE A 82 -7.14 10.49 1.76
N SER A 83 -6.97 10.50 3.08
CA SER A 83 -7.21 11.66 3.95
C SER A 83 -5.91 12.04 4.66
N GLY A 84 -5.74 13.31 5.01
CA GLY A 84 -4.54 13.81 5.68
C GLY A 84 -4.27 15.29 5.46
N GLU A 85 -3.18 15.79 6.03
CA GLU A 85 -2.83 17.22 6.03
C GLU A 85 -2.43 17.77 4.65
N SER A 86 -1.98 16.94 3.70
CA SER A 86 -1.58 17.37 2.34
C SER A 86 -1.90 16.34 1.26
N VAL A 87 -3.16 15.91 1.22
CA VAL A 87 -3.71 14.82 0.38
C VAL A 87 -3.15 14.73 -1.05
N LEU A 88 -3.03 15.83 -1.79
CA LEU A 88 -2.55 15.81 -3.18
C LEU A 88 -1.05 15.52 -3.31
N TYR A 89 -0.23 16.10 -2.44
CA TYR A 89 1.22 15.86 -2.42
C TYR A 89 1.53 14.49 -1.82
N ASP A 90 0.75 14.08 -0.82
CA ASP A 90 0.81 12.77 -0.19
C ASP A 90 0.43 11.64 -1.15
N ALA A 91 -0.58 11.84 -2.01
CA ALA A 91 -1.03 10.83 -2.96
C ALA A 91 0.08 10.44 -3.97
N GLU A 92 0.77 11.40 -4.58
CA GLU A 92 1.84 11.10 -5.54
C GLU A 92 3.03 10.38 -4.89
N GLU A 93 3.44 10.78 -3.69
CA GLU A 93 4.53 10.11 -2.98
C GLU A 93 4.14 8.70 -2.54
N ILE A 94 2.90 8.50 -2.09
CA ILE A 94 2.34 7.17 -1.78
C ILE A 94 2.32 6.31 -3.05
N PHE A 95 1.84 6.82 -4.18
CA PHE A 95 1.84 6.08 -5.45
C PHE A 95 3.25 5.74 -5.90
N ASN A 96 4.18 6.69 -5.84
CA ASN A 96 5.57 6.45 -6.21
C ASN A 96 6.22 5.41 -5.29
N ALA A 97 5.96 5.45 -3.98
CA ALA A 97 6.49 4.48 -3.03
C ALA A 97 5.89 3.08 -3.26
N LEU A 98 4.56 3.00 -3.42
CA LEU A 98 3.86 1.75 -3.71
C LEU A 98 4.33 1.18 -5.05
N GLU A 99 4.31 1.95 -6.13
CA GLU A 99 4.68 1.47 -7.45
C GLU A 99 6.17 1.11 -7.51
N LYS A 100 7.08 1.95 -7.00
CA LYS A 100 8.53 1.68 -7.03
C LYS A 100 8.95 0.51 -6.12
N HIS A 101 8.43 0.43 -4.89
CA HIS A 101 8.87 -0.56 -3.91
C HIS A 101 8.05 -1.85 -3.94
N ALA A 102 6.78 -1.80 -4.32
CA ALA A 102 5.98 -3.01 -4.39
C ALA A 102 6.48 -3.95 -5.50
N PHE A 103 6.93 -3.42 -6.65
CA PHE A 103 7.54 -4.26 -7.68
C PHE A 103 8.85 -4.91 -7.20
N ALA A 104 9.69 -4.19 -6.45
CA ALA A 104 11.02 -4.68 -6.06
C ALA A 104 10.99 -5.70 -4.92
N LYS A 105 10.04 -5.59 -3.96
CA LYS A 105 10.02 -6.42 -2.75
C LYS A 105 8.73 -7.21 -2.51
N MET A 106 7.60 -6.74 -3.04
CA MET A 106 6.31 -7.40 -2.82
C MET A 106 5.92 -8.37 -3.93
N GLN A 107 6.67 -8.46 -5.04
CA GLN A 107 6.34 -9.41 -6.10
C GLN A 107 6.29 -10.88 -5.60
N PRO A 108 7.24 -11.37 -4.76
CA PRO A 108 7.15 -12.73 -4.20
C PRO A 108 5.96 -12.89 -3.25
N VAL A 109 5.77 -11.92 -2.32
CA VAL A 109 4.70 -11.94 -1.33
C VAL A 109 3.31 -11.85 -1.98
N ALA A 110 3.15 -11.00 -2.99
CA ALA A 110 1.91 -10.85 -3.73
C ALA A 110 1.62 -12.09 -4.60
N ARG A 111 2.64 -12.79 -5.11
CA ARG A 111 2.47 -14.10 -5.75
C ARG A 111 1.99 -15.15 -4.77
N GLU A 112 2.58 -15.23 -3.57
CA GLU A 112 2.16 -16.15 -2.51
C GLU A 112 0.75 -15.86 -2.01
N ALA A 113 0.43 -14.60 -1.73
CA ALA A 113 -0.89 -14.18 -1.28
C ALA A 113 -1.98 -14.56 -2.30
N VAL A 114 -1.73 -14.35 -3.60
CA VAL A 114 -2.69 -14.74 -4.65
C VAL A 114 -2.73 -16.25 -4.88
N ALA A 115 -1.64 -16.98 -4.63
CA ALA A 115 -1.64 -18.44 -4.68
C ALA A 115 -2.45 -19.04 -3.52
N GLY A 116 -2.37 -18.46 -2.32
CA GLY A 116 -3.16 -18.87 -1.15
C GLY A 116 -4.68 -18.65 -1.31
N MET A 117 -5.10 -17.71 -2.16
CA MET A 117 -6.52 -17.50 -2.49
C MET A 117 -7.12 -18.58 -3.42
N LYS A 118 -6.33 -19.54 -3.92
CA LYS A 118 -6.81 -20.69 -4.70
C LYS A 118 -7.13 -21.94 -3.85
N GLY A 119 -7.09 -21.82 -2.52
CA GLY A 119 -7.50 -22.88 -1.58
C GLY A 119 -8.96 -22.78 -1.20
#